data_AF-A0A9Q1HHK6-F1
#
_entry.id   AF-A0A9Q1HHK6-F1
#
_cell.length_a   1.000
_cell.length_b   1.000
_cell.length_c   1.000
_cell.angle_alpha   90.00
_cell.angle_beta   90.00
_cell.angle_gamma   90.00
#
_symmetry.space_group_name_H-M   'P 1'
#
loop_
_entity.id
_entity.type
_entity.pdbx_description
1 polymer ?
#
loop_
_entity_poly.entity_id
_entity_poly.type
_entity_poly.pdbx_seq_one_letter_code
_entity_poly.pdbx_strand_id
1 'polypeptide(L)'
;MIIELPRKDPFIIGLFYGESKPKIVDEYLCDFIKDMRFICEAGGIRFRNRLLPLKISAFICDTPARCYIKCVKGHSGYYGCDNCVQEGVYVNRRITFPETESALRTDDAFAAQSYDNDEDSHHTGLSPLPQLGLGMVSQFPLDYMHLVCLGVMRRLLSQWKEG
;
A
#
# COMPACT_ATOMS: atom_id res chain seq x y z
N MET A 1 -2.86 -0.62 13.66
CA MET A 1 -2.62 -1.90 14.36
C MET A 1 -3.29 -3.01 13.56
N ILE A 2 -2.52 -3.95 13.02
CA ILE A 2 -3.09 -5.13 12.34
C ILE A 2 -3.72 -6.00 13.42
N ILE A 3 -4.99 -6.34 13.25
CA ILE A 3 -5.71 -7.22 14.18
C ILE A 3 -5.46 -8.66 13.74
N GLU A 4 -4.72 -9.43 14.54
CA GLU A 4 -4.61 -10.87 14.31
C GLU A 4 -5.94 -11.54 14.65
N LEU A 5 -6.52 -12.22 13.66
CA LEU A 5 -7.71 -13.04 13.84
C LEU A 5 -7.28 -14.50 13.95
N PRO A 6 -7.18 -15.08 15.16
CA PRO A 6 -6.76 -16.46 15.31
C PRO A 6 -7.74 -17.39 14.60
N ARG A 7 -7.20 -18.37 13.85
CA ARG A 7 -7.94 -19.45 13.17
C ARG A 7 -8.86 -18.98 12.03
N LYS A 8 -8.38 -18.07 11.18
CA LYS A 8 -9.06 -17.67 9.95
C LYS A 8 -8.13 -17.85 8.77
N ASP A 9 -8.53 -18.71 7.84
CA ASP A 9 -7.84 -18.86 6.58
C ASP A 9 -8.22 -17.71 5.64
N PRO A 10 -7.27 -17.14 4.88
CA PRO A 10 -7.60 -16.18 3.84
C PRO A 10 -8.49 -16.85 2.78
N PHE A 11 -9.47 -16.11 2.29
CA PHE A 11 -10.32 -16.52 1.18
C PHE A 11 -10.18 -15.53 0.03
N ILE A 12 -10.35 -16.03 -1.19
CA ILE A 12 -10.18 -15.23 -2.40
C ILE A 12 -11.45 -14.38 -2.59
N ILE A 13 -11.26 -13.07 -2.70
CA ILE A 13 -12.33 -12.10 -3.02
C ILE A 13 -12.22 -11.53 -4.43
N GLY A 14 -11.09 -11.75 -5.11
CA GLY A 14 -10.83 -11.28 -6.46
C GLY A 14 -9.64 -12.00 -7.07
N LEU A 15 -9.71 -12.25 -8.37
CA LEU A 15 -8.65 -12.90 -9.15
C LEU A 15 -8.50 -12.15 -10.47
N PHE A 16 -7.27 -11.83 -10.84
CA PHE A 16 -6.94 -11.31 -12.15
C PHE A 16 -6.00 -12.27 -12.86
N TYR A 17 -6.18 -12.41 -14.17
CA TYR A 17 -5.35 -13.23 -15.03
C TYR A 17 -4.99 -12.44 -16.29
N GLY A 18 -3.69 -12.39 -16.59
CA GLY A 18 -3.15 -11.71 -17.76
C GLY A 18 -1.63 -11.86 -17.82
N GLU A 19 -1.04 -11.55 -18.98
CA GLU A 19 0.41 -11.65 -19.20
C GLU A 19 1.22 -10.60 -18.43
N SER A 20 0.56 -9.55 -17.95
CA SER A 20 1.16 -8.45 -17.20
C SER A 20 0.18 -7.95 -16.15
N LYS A 21 0.65 -7.05 -15.27
CA LYS A 21 -0.21 -6.37 -14.29
C LYS A 21 -1.38 -5.67 -15.00
N PRO A 22 -2.57 -5.59 -14.39
CA PRO A 22 -3.67 -4.85 -14.99
C PRO A 22 -3.24 -3.41 -15.25
N LYS A 23 -3.49 -2.89 -16.45
CA LYS A 23 -2.98 -1.58 -16.85
C LYS A 23 -3.67 -0.43 -16.11
N ILE A 24 -4.96 -0.61 -15.82
CA ILE A 24 -5.82 0.42 -15.25
C ILE A 24 -6.26 -0.06 -13.87
N VAL A 25 -5.78 0.62 -12.83
CA VAL A 25 -6.09 0.29 -11.43
C VAL A 25 -7.59 0.45 -11.13
N ASP A 26 -8.23 1.43 -11.76
CA ASP A 26 -9.66 1.73 -11.58
C ASP A 26 -10.52 0.57 -12.06
N GLU A 27 -10.19 -0.01 -13.21
CA GLU A 27 -10.87 -1.20 -13.74
C GLU A 27 -10.62 -2.41 -12.85
N TYR A 28 -9.38 -2.61 -12.40
CA TYR A 28 -9.02 -3.73 -11.53
C TYR A 28 -9.74 -3.71 -10.17
N LEU A 29 -9.91 -2.52 -9.58
CA LEU A 29 -10.55 -2.36 -8.26
C LEU A 29 -12.05 -2.04 -8.34
N CYS A 30 -12.61 -1.92 -9.54
CA CYS A 30 -13.98 -1.43 -9.77
C CYS A 30 -15.03 -2.20 -8.97
N ASP A 31 -15.02 -3.53 -9.09
CA ASP A 31 -16.02 -4.39 -8.44
C ASP A 31 -15.85 -4.39 -6.92
N PHE A 32 -14.61 -4.47 -6.43
CA PHE A 32 -14.30 -4.36 -4.99
C PHE A 32 -14.83 -3.06 -4.40
N ILE A 33 -14.63 -1.94 -5.09
CA ILE A 33 -15.06 -0.63 -4.62
C ILE A 33 -16.58 -0.50 -4.62
N LYS A 34 -17.26 -1.02 -5.64
CA LYS A 34 -18.73 -1.03 -5.70
C LYS A 34 -19.31 -1.83 -4.54
N ASP A 35 -18.79 -3.03 -4.29
CA ASP A 35 -19.23 -3.89 -3.20
C ASP A 35 -19.00 -3.23 -1.84
N MET A 36 -17.81 -2.67 -1.63
CA MET A 36 -17.48 -1.98 -0.38
C MET A 36 -18.33 -0.74 -0.15
N ARG A 37 -18.59 0.05 -1.20
CA ARG A 37 -19.47 1.22 -1.11
C ARG A 37 -20.90 0.80 -0.73
N PHE A 38 -21.43 -0.22 -1.40
CA PHE A 38 -22.76 -0.76 -1.08
C PHE A 38 -22.85 -1.22 0.38
N ILE A 39 -21.83 -1.93 0.88
CA ILE A 39 -21.77 -2.38 2.28
C ILE A 39 -21.70 -1.19 3.24
N CYS A 40 -20.88 -0.18 2.93
CA CYS A 40 -20.76 1.02 3.76
C CYS A 40 -22.08 1.82 3.81
N GLU A 41 -22.74 2.02 2.67
CA GLU A 41 -24.03 2.71 2.57
C GLU A 41 -25.15 1.97 3.29
N ALA A 42 -25.13 0.63 3.28
CA ALA A 42 -26.04 -0.21 4.05
C ALA A 42 -25.76 -0.22 5.57
N GLY A 43 -24.66 0.40 6.02
CA GLY A 43 -24.20 0.38 7.41
C GLY A 43 -23.59 -0.96 7.85
N GLY A 44 -23.30 -1.86 6.91
CA GLY A 44 -22.71 -3.17 7.16
C GLY A 44 -23.37 -4.31 6.39
N ILE A 45 -23.03 -5.55 6.77
CA ILE A 45 -23.56 -6.78 6.18
C ILE A 45 -24.74 -7.28 7.03
N ARG A 46 -25.87 -7.59 6.38
CA ARG A 46 -27.03 -8.18 7.05
C ARG A 46 -26.90 -9.70 7.12
N PHE A 47 -26.79 -10.23 8.33
CA PHE A 47 -26.67 -11.68 8.57
C PHE A 47 -27.58 -12.12 9.70
N ARG A 48 -28.46 -13.11 9.45
CA ARG A 48 -29.42 -13.65 10.43
C ARG A 48 -30.21 -12.56 11.18
N ASN A 49 -30.73 -11.59 10.41
CA ASN A 49 -31.47 -10.42 10.91
C ASN A 49 -30.67 -9.47 11.83
N ARG A 50 -29.34 -9.57 11.85
CA ARG A 50 -28.44 -8.62 12.52
C ARG A 50 -27.67 -7.82 11.47
N LEU A 51 -27.46 -6.54 11.74
CA LEU A 51 -26.57 -5.69 10.95
C LEU A 51 -25.17 -5.78 11.56
N LEU A 52 -24.20 -6.26 10.78
CA LEU A 52 -22.82 -6.40 11.18
C LEU A 52 -21.99 -5.30 10.51
N PRO A 53 -21.48 -4.31 11.26
CA PRO A 53 -20.64 -3.27 10.68
C PRO A 53 -19.37 -3.89 10.11
N LEU A 54 -18.96 -3.44 8.93
CA LEU A 54 -17.74 -3.87 8.27
C LEU A 54 -16.81 -2.68 8.12
N LYS A 55 -15.56 -2.84 8.52
CA LYS A 55 -14.51 -1.85 8.35
C LYS A 55 -13.24 -2.53 7.87
N ILE A 56 -12.63 -2.00 6.82
CA ILE A 56 -11.31 -2.45 6.37
C ILE A 56 -10.29 -2.00 7.42
N SER A 57 -9.50 -2.93 7.93
CA SER A 57 -8.44 -2.63 8.91
C SER A 57 -7.17 -2.17 8.20
N ALA A 58 -6.66 -2.96 7.24
CA ALA A 58 -5.42 -2.69 6.54
C ALA A 58 -5.37 -3.39 5.17
N PHE A 59 -4.52 -2.88 4.29
CA PHE A 59 -4.10 -3.53 3.05
C PHE A 59 -2.68 -4.08 3.23
N ILE A 60 -2.58 -5.41 3.31
CA ILE A 60 -1.29 -6.10 3.45
C ILE A 60 -0.83 -6.52 2.05
N CYS A 61 0.25 -5.91 1.58
CA CYS A 61 0.76 -6.12 0.24
C CYS A 61 2.28 -5.92 0.19
N ASP A 62 2.93 -6.63 -0.72
CA ASP A 62 4.33 -6.39 -1.05
C ASP A 62 4.49 -5.01 -1.71
N THR A 63 5.73 -4.53 -1.85
CA THR A 63 5.98 -3.19 -2.39
C THR A 63 5.41 -3.00 -3.82
N PRO A 64 5.60 -3.94 -4.78
CA PRO A 64 5.05 -3.79 -6.12
C PRO A 64 3.52 -3.75 -6.19
N ALA A 65 2.79 -4.50 -5.37
CA ALA A 65 1.33 -4.43 -5.33
C ALA A 65 0.85 -3.17 -4.60
N ARG A 66 1.52 -2.78 -3.50
CA ARG A 66 1.22 -1.55 -2.76
C ARG A 66 1.32 -0.32 -3.64
N CYS A 67 2.45 -0.16 -4.34
CA CYS A 67 2.66 0.98 -5.24
C CYS A 67 1.60 1.03 -6.36
N TYR A 68 1.21 -0.14 -6.88
CA TYR A 68 0.20 -0.23 -7.94
C TYR A 68 -1.18 0.25 -7.48
N ILE A 69 -1.70 -0.28 -6.36
CA ILE A 69 -3.05 0.09 -5.87
C ILE A 69 -3.10 1.49 -5.27
N LYS A 70 -1.97 2.00 -4.75
CA LYS A 70 -1.85 3.37 -4.25
C LYS A 70 -1.56 4.40 -5.35
N CYS A 71 -1.17 3.97 -6.56
CA CYS A 71 -0.67 4.84 -7.63
C CYS A 71 0.50 5.71 -7.16
N VAL A 72 1.53 5.10 -6.57
CA VAL A 72 2.72 5.81 -6.08
C VAL A 72 4.02 5.22 -6.62
N LYS A 73 5.08 6.02 -6.63
CA LYS A 73 6.43 5.58 -6.98
C LYS A 73 6.91 4.53 -5.98
N GLY A 74 7.62 3.52 -6.49
CA GLY A 74 8.29 2.53 -5.67
C GLY A 74 9.62 3.02 -5.11
N HIS A 75 10.26 2.16 -4.30
CA HIS A 75 11.55 2.41 -3.63
C HIS A 75 12.74 2.77 -4.56
N SER A 76 12.58 2.67 -5.88
CA SER A 76 13.58 3.07 -6.87
C SER A 76 13.39 4.50 -7.40
N GLY A 77 12.34 5.21 -6.99
CA GLY A 77 12.13 6.62 -7.34
C GLY A 77 12.65 7.56 -6.25
N TYR A 78 13.09 8.76 -6.65
CA TYR A 78 13.56 9.81 -5.74
C TYR A 78 12.52 10.12 -4.64
N TYR A 79 11.25 10.28 -4.98
CA TYR A 79 10.16 10.45 -3.99
C TYR A 79 9.44 9.13 -3.69
N GLY A 80 10.18 8.02 -3.62
CA GLY A 80 9.62 6.67 -3.55
C GLY A 80 9.41 6.11 -2.13
N CYS A 81 9.86 6.81 -1.09
CA CYS A 81 9.57 6.37 0.28
C CYS A 81 8.07 6.45 0.52
N ASP A 82 7.48 5.48 1.21
CA ASP A 82 6.04 5.45 1.48
C ASP A 82 5.70 6.16 2.81
N ASN A 83 6.67 6.22 3.73
CA ASN A 83 6.46 6.74 5.09
C ASN A 83 6.83 8.22 5.26
N CYS A 84 7.87 8.71 4.58
CA CYS A 84 8.39 10.06 4.77
C CYS A 84 8.65 10.81 3.47
N VAL A 85 8.58 12.14 3.55
CA VAL A 85 8.57 13.04 2.38
C VAL A 85 9.95 13.29 1.77
N GLN A 86 11.03 12.78 2.38
CA GLN A 86 12.39 13.04 1.91
C GLN A 86 12.60 12.62 0.45
N GLU A 87 13.43 13.38 -0.23
CA GLU A 87 14.00 12.99 -1.51
C GLU A 87 15.07 11.91 -1.29
N GLY A 88 15.04 10.88 -2.11
CA GLY A 88 15.99 9.78 -2.07
C GLY A 88 17.32 10.14 -2.73
N VAL A 89 18.41 9.69 -2.15
CA VAL A 89 19.77 9.91 -2.67
C VAL A 89 20.22 8.69 -3.48
N TYR A 90 20.73 8.92 -4.70
CA TYR A 90 21.30 7.87 -5.52
C TYR A 90 22.70 7.49 -5.03
N VAL A 91 22.85 6.26 -4.52
CA VAL A 91 24.09 5.70 -3.98
C VAL A 91 24.28 4.29 -4.54
N ASN A 92 25.45 4.00 -5.12
CA ASN A 92 25.83 2.65 -5.56
C ASN A 92 24.75 1.94 -6.41
N ARG A 93 24.23 2.63 -7.43
CA ARG A 93 23.18 2.14 -8.35
C ARG A 93 21.82 1.87 -7.71
N ARG A 94 21.51 2.53 -6.58
CA ARG A 94 20.26 2.38 -5.85
C ARG A 94 19.82 3.73 -5.28
N ILE A 95 18.52 3.93 -5.14
CA ILE A 95 17.99 5.05 -4.34
C ILE A 95 17.99 4.64 -2.88
N THR A 96 18.38 5.58 -2.01
CA THR A 96 18.45 5.42 -0.56
C THR A 96 17.76 6.59 0.14
N PHE A 97 17.27 6.39 1.36
CA PHE A 97 16.56 7.40 2.14
C PHE A 97 17.29 7.56 3.49
N PRO A 98 18.43 8.28 3.51
CA PRO A 98 19.32 8.30 4.66
C PRO A 98 18.84 9.21 5.80
N GLU A 99 17.96 10.17 5.53
CA GLU A 99 17.49 11.12 6.53
C GLU A 99 16.61 10.42 7.56
N THR A 100 16.95 10.59 8.84
CA THR A 100 16.22 10.00 9.97
C THR A 100 15.17 10.94 10.53
N GLU A 101 15.33 12.26 10.36
CA GLU A 101 14.43 13.30 10.85
C GLU A 101 13.59 13.93 9.71
N SER A 102 13.00 13.08 8.88
CA SER A 102 12.09 13.53 7.81
C SER A 102 10.64 13.56 8.29
N ALA A 103 9.88 14.55 7.81
CA ALA A 103 8.44 14.60 8.05
C ALA A 103 7.75 13.34 7.51
N LEU A 104 6.87 12.77 8.34
CA LEU A 104 6.08 11.61 7.96
C LEU A 104 4.90 12.04 7.08
N ARG A 105 4.52 11.19 6.12
CA ARG A 105 3.28 11.38 5.39
C ARG A 105 2.09 11.18 6.32
N THR A 106 1.06 11.96 6.10
CA THR A 106 -0.24 11.82 6.77
C THR A 106 -1.31 11.46 5.74
N ASP A 107 -2.41 10.86 6.20
CA ASP A 107 -3.53 10.52 5.33
C ASP A 107 -4.09 11.77 4.63
N ASP A 108 -4.24 12.87 5.37
CA ASP A 108 -4.78 14.14 4.84
C ASP A 108 -3.88 14.74 3.76
N ALA A 109 -2.57 14.82 4.01
CA ALA A 109 -1.63 15.40 3.05
C ALA A 109 -1.42 14.50 1.83
N PHE A 110 -1.52 13.18 2.00
CA PHE A 110 -1.55 12.23 0.89
C PHE A 110 -2.78 12.44 0.02
N ALA A 111 -3.97 12.52 0.63
CA ALA A 111 -5.23 12.72 -0.09
C ALA A 111 -5.30 14.06 -0.83
N ALA A 112 -4.72 15.12 -0.24
CA ALA A 112 -4.61 16.43 -0.86
C ALA A 112 -3.42 16.56 -1.84
N GLN A 113 -2.66 15.48 -2.07
CA GLN A 113 -1.45 15.46 -2.89
C GLN A 113 -0.47 16.60 -2.56
N SER A 114 -0.38 17.00 -1.29
CA SER A 114 0.29 18.23 -0.86
C SER A 114 1.81 18.22 -1.05
N TYR A 115 2.38 17.04 -1.33
CA TYR A 115 3.81 16.85 -1.54
C TYR A 115 4.20 16.74 -3.01
N ASP A 116 3.22 16.73 -3.92
CA ASP A 116 3.46 16.57 -5.35
C ASP A 116 3.53 17.94 -6.04
N ASN A 117 4.45 18.07 -7.00
CA ASN A 117 4.53 19.17 -7.93
C ASN A 117 4.86 18.66 -9.35
N ASP A 118 4.98 19.56 -10.33
CA ASP A 118 5.15 19.20 -11.75
C ASP A 118 6.45 18.45 -12.05
N GLU A 119 7.51 18.66 -11.25
CA GLU A 119 8.82 18.03 -11.43
C GLU A 119 8.99 16.80 -10.53
N ASP A 120 8.45 16.89 -9.31
CA ASP A 120 8.69 15.97 -8.21
C ASP A 120 7.36 15.54 -7.57
N SER A 121 6.99 14.29 -7.83
CA SER A 121 5.76 13.71 -7.29
C SER A 121 5.99 12.34 -6.69
N HIS A 122 5.37 12.06 -5.55
CA HIS A 122 5.28 10.71 -4.99
C HIS A 122 4.24 9.89 -5.73
N HIS A 123 3.13 10.52 -6.12
CA HIS A 123 2.07 9.87 -6.88
C HIS A 123 2.46 9.68 -8.35
N THR A 124 1.92 8.64 -8.95
CA THR A 124 1.98 8.40 -10.40
C THR A 124 0.61 8.51 -11.05
N GLY A 125 -0.42 8.78 -10.24
CA GLY A 125 -1.82 8.87 -10.63
C GLY A 125 -2.71 8.90 -9.39
N LEU A 126 -4.02 8.89 -9.61
CA LEU A 126 -4.99 8.84 -8.52
C LEU A 126 -5.37 7.40 -8.23
N SER A 127 -5.32 7.01 -6.96
CA SER A 127 -5.90 5.74 -6.52
C SER A 127 -7.41 5.90 -6.37
N PRO A 128 -8.21 4.88 -6.71
CA PRO A 128 -9.65 4.90 -6.46
C PRO A 128 -10.00 4.50 -5.02
N LEU A 129 -9.06 4.06 -4.19
CA LEU A 129 -9.32 3.62 -2.82
C LEU A 129 -9.74 4.72 -1.82
N PRO A 130 -9.24 5.98 -1.89
CA PRO A 130 -9.63 7.05 -0.97
C PRO A 130 -11.14 7.31 -0.93
N GLN A 131 -11.89 7.03 -2.00
CA GLN A 131 -13.34 7.21 -2.04
C GLN A 131 -14.12 6.29 -1.09
N LEU A 132 -13.46 5.28 -0.50
CA LEU A 132 -14.01 4.42 0.55
C LEU A 132 -13.75 4.99 1.96
N GLY A 133 -13.18 6.19 2.08
CA GLY A 133 -12.79 6.79 3.36
C GLY A 133 -11.57 6.13 3.98
N LEU A 134 -10.68 5.57 3.15
CA LEU A 134 -9.50 4.84 3.57
C LEU A 134 -8.30 5.76 3.78
N GLY A 135 -7.56 5.52 4.86
CA GLY A 135 -6.25 6.14 5.12
C GLY A 135 -5.16 5.50 4.27
N MET A 136 -4.69 6.19 3.24
CA MET A 136 -3.68 5.67 2.30
C MET A 136 -2.28 5.53 2.90
N VAL A 137 -2.02 6.14 4.05
CA VAL A 137 -0.81 5.96 4.83
C VAL A 137 -1.08 5.03 6.01
N SER A 138 -2.07 5.35 6.84
CA SER A 138 -2.30 4.63 8.11
C SER A 138 -2.80 3.20 7.94
N GLN A 139 -3.45 2.87 6.82
CA GLN A 139 -4.00 1.54 6.55
C GLN A 139 -3.14 0.70 5.60
N PHE A 140 -1.96 1.19 5.21
CA PHE A 140 -1.03 0.48 4.34
C PHE A 140 0.27 0.16 5.09
N PRO A 141 0.23 -0.80 6.02
CA PRO A 141 1.42 -1.20 6.74
C PRO A 141 2.46 -1.79 5.80
N LEU A 142 3.73 -1.49 6.10
CA LEU A 142 4.86 -2.12 5.44
C LEU A 142 4.95 -3.59 5.85
N ASP A 143 5.07 -4.47 4.86
CA ASP A 143 5.12 -5.91 5.11
C ASP A 143 6.50 -6.38 5.60
N TYR A 144 6.55 -6.81 6.86
CA TYR A 144 7.74 -7.33 7.53
C TYR A 144 8.36 -8.52 6.80
N MET A 145 7.54 -9.43 6.25
CA MET A 145 8.04 -10.64 5.59
C MET A 145 8.89 -10.27 4.36
N HIS A 146 8.38 -9.41 3.49
CA HIS A 146 9.10 -9.02 2.28
C HIS A 146 10.26 -8.06 2.57
N LEU A 147 10.10 -7.13 3.52
CA LEU A 147 11.13 -6.12 3.78
C LEU A 147 12.28 -6.66 4.63
N VAL A 148 11.98 -7.33 5.73
CA VAL A 148 12.99 -7.76 6.70
C VAL A 148 13.43 -9.19 6.41
N CYS A 149 12.51 -10.15 6.45
CA CYS A 149 12.86 -11.56 6.31
C CYS A 149 13.44 -11.89 4.92
N LEU A 150 12.81 -11.41 3.85
CA LEU A 150 13.28 -11.66 2.49
C LEU A 150 14.24 -10.59 1.99
N GLY A 151 14.06 -9.33 2.40
CA GLY A 151 14.88 -8.21 1.94
C GLY A 151 16.22 -8.12 2.66
N VAL A 152 16.19 -7.83 3.96
CA VAL A 152 17.39 -7.60 4.78
C VAL A 152 18.11 -8.91 5.09
N MET A 153 17.42 -9.89 5.67
CA MET A 153 18.07 -11.11 6.16
C MET A 153 18.72 -11.90 5.03
N ARG A 154 18.09 -11.96 3.85
CA ARG A 154 18.68 -12.60 2.66
C ARG A 154 20.02 -11.97 2.28
N ARG A 155 20.13 -10.63 2.32
CA ARG A 155 21.39 -9.92 2.00
C ARG A 155 22.48 -10.22 3.03
N LEU A 156 22.13 -10.16 4.31
CA LEU A 156 23.07 -10.47 5.39
C LEU A 156 23.59 -11.90 5.27
N LEU A 157 22.71 -12.88 5.04
CA LEU A 157 23.09 -14.28 4.86
C LEU A 157 24.00 -14.51 3.65
N SER A 158 23.73 -13.82 2.53
CA SER A 158 24.60 -13.87 1.35
C SER A 158 26.01 -13.35 1.66
N GLN A 159 26.13 -12.21 2.35
CA GLN A 159 27.42 -11.64 2.73
C GLN A 159 28.17 -12.53 3.73
N TRP A 160 27.48 -13.03 4.75
CA TRP A 160 28.10 -13.90 5.77
C TRP A 160 28.58 -15.24 5.22
N LYS A 161 27.96 -15.73 4.15
CA LYS A 161 28.42 -16.93 3.45
C LYS A 161 29.69 -16.68 2.65
N GLU A 162 29.85 -15.50 2.08
CA GLU A 162 30.92 -15.18 1.13
C GLU A 162 32.23 -14.76 1.80
N GLY A 163 32.21 -14.32 3.06
CA GLY A 163 33.41 -13.99 3.86
C GLY A 163 33.93 -12.58 3.60
#